data_AF-A0AAQ0YP15-F1
#
_entry.id   AF-A0AAQ0YP15-F1
#
_cell.length_a   1.000
_cell.length_b   1.000
_cell.length_c   1.000
_cell.angle_alpha   90.00
_cell.angle_beta   90.00
_cell.angle_gamma   90.00
#
_symmetry.space_group_name_H-M   'P 1'
#
loop_
_entity.id
_entity.type
_entity.pdbx_description
1 polymer ?
#
loop_
_entity_poly.entity_id
_entity_poly.type
_entity_poly.pdbx_seq_one_letter_code
_entity_poly.pdbx_strand_id
1 'polypeptide(L)'
;MDALTELAGWLQSLHLLRPTLLWALLAIVPAAALWHWRRRDADVWRQSVDAHLLPKLLVSGGRRGWLGFVLAALTYALAVLAMSGPSWRQTERPVFQSSMPLVVVLDLSSSANATDLPPSRL
;
A
#
# COMPACT_ATOMS: atom_id res chain seq x y z
N MET A 1 -11.50 33.47 2.14
CA MET A 1 -10.32 32.85 1.50
C MET A 1 -9.97 31.51 2.16
N ASP A 2 -10.94 30.95 2.91
CA ASP A 2 -10.67 30.01 4.00
C ASP A 2 -10.91 28.55 3.59
N ALA A 3 -11.80 28.32 2.62
CA ALA A 3 -12.12 26.98 2.13
C ALA A 3 -10.91 26.28 1.46
N LEU A 4 -10.08 27.02 0.72
CA LEU A 4 -8.89 26.43 0.08
C LEU A 4 -7.83 26.03 1.10
N THR A 5 -7.67 26.82 2.18
CA THR A 5 -6.77 26.51 3.29
C THR A 5 -7.25 25.33 4.13
N GLU A 6 -8.56 25.21 4.38
CA GLU A 6 -9.09 24.03 5.08
C GLU A 6 -8.92 22.75 4.26
N LEU A 7 -9.18 22.80 2.95
CA LEU A 7 -8.94 21.67 2.05
C LEU A 7 -7.46 21.30 2.01
N ALA A 8 -6.56 22.28 1.99
CA ALA A 8 -5.13 22.04 2.05
C ALA A 8 -4.70 21.35 3.35
N GLY A 9 -5.24 21.77 4.51
CA GLY A 9 -4.98 21.13 5.79
C GLY A 9 -5.48 19.67 5.85
N TRP A 10 -6.64 19.39 5.24
CA TRP A 10 -7.15 18.03 5.09
C TRP A 10 -6.26 17.16 4.19
N LEU A 11 -5.73 17.71 3.09
CA LEU A 11 -4.82 16.97 2.21
C LEU A 11 -3.46 16.71 2.88
N GLN A 12 -2.97 17.65 3.70
CA GLN A 12 -1.70 17.51 4.41
C GLN A 12 -1.74 16.48 5.54
N SER A 13 -2.90 16.25 6.16
CA SER A 13 -3.07 15.25 7.23
C SER A 13 -3.31 13.84 6.72
N LEU A 14 -3.60 13.67 5.42
CA LEU A 14 -3.69 12.37 4.79
C LEU A 14 -2.32 11.68 4.79
N HIS A 15 -2.26 10.51 5.41
CA HIS A 15 -1.11 9.62 5.36
C HIS A 15 -1.56 8.19 5.07
N LEU A 16 -0.67 7.41 4.49
CA LEU A 16 -0.91 6.00 4.17
C LEU A 16 -0.17 5.14 5.18
N LEU A 17 -0.87 4.19 5.81
CA LEU A 17 -0.24 3.24 6.73
C LEU A 17 0.75 2.31 5.99
N ARG A 18 0.45 1.99 4.73
CA ARG A 18 1.23 1.05 3.90
C ARG A 18 1.34 1.58 2.45
N PRO A 19 2.19 2.59 2.19
CA PRO A 19 2.29 3.21 0.87
C PRO A 19 2.80 2.23 -0.21
N THR A 20 3.54 1.20 0.17
CA THR A 20 4.05 0.18 -0.77
C THR A 20 2.94 -0.61 -1.45
N LEU A 21 1.73 -0.68 -0.89
CA LEU A 21 0.61 -1.37 -1.52
C LEU A 21 0.09 -0.65 -2.76
N LEU A 22 0.37 0.65 -2.94
CA LEU A 22 0.00 1.35 -4.17
C LEU A 22 0.68 0.77 -5.40
N TRP A 23 1.86 0.14 -5.25
CA TRP A 23 2.53 -0.58 -6.34
C TRP A 23 1.68 -1.74 -6.87
N ALA A 24 0.75 -2.29 -6.08
CA ALA A 24 -0.17 -3.32 -6.54
C ALA A 24 -1.09 -2.82 -7.67
N LEU A 25 -1.37 -1.52 -7.75
CA LEU A 25 -2.12 -0.95 -8.89
C LEU A 25 -1.43 -1.19 -10.24
N LEU A 26 -0.09 -1.32 -10.25
CA LEU A 26 0.66 -1.62 -11.45
C LEU A 26 0.27 -2.98 -12.05
N ALA A 27 -0.27 -3.92 -11.26
CA ALA A 27 -0.75 -5.21 -11.73
C ALA A 27 -1.96 -5.11 -12.69
N ILE A 28 -2.65 -3.96 -12.73
CA ILE A 28 -3.73 -3.71 -13.68
C ILE A 28 -3.18 -3.67 -15.12
N VAL A 29 -1.96 -3.18 -15.32
CA VAL A 29 -1.33 -3.05 -16.64
C VAL A 29 -1.12 -4.41 -17.34
N PRO A 30 -0.42 -5.40 -16.74
CA PRO A 30 -0.30 -6.72 -17.35
C PRO A 30 -1.64 -7.44 -17.47
N ALA A 31 -2.58 -7.23 -16.56
CA ALA A 31 -3.93 -7.77 -16.68
C ALA A 31 -4.68 -7.22 -17.91
N ALA A 32 -4.56 -5.91 -18.18
CA ALA A 32 -5.12 -5.28 -19.36
C ALA A 32 -4.45 -5.77 -20.65
N ALA A 33 -3.12 -5.90 -20.66
CA ALA A 33 -2.36 -6.42 -21.79
C ALA A 33 -2.77 -7.86 -22.13
N LEU A 34 -2.85 -8.74 -21.12
CA LEU A 34 -3.28 -10.13 -21.28
C LEU A 34 -4.72 -10.21 -21.79
N TRP A 35 -5.62 -9.38 -21.25
CA TRP A 35 -7.02 -9.31 -21.72
C TRP A 35 -7.11 -8.88 -23.18
N HIS A 36 -6.31 -7.91 -23.59
CA HIS A 36 -6.25 -7.43 -24.97
C HIS A 36 -5.66 -8.48 -25.93
N TRP A 37 -4.59 -9.18 -25.53
CA TRP A 37 -4.01 -10.27 -26.33
C TRP A 37 -5.00 -11.41 -26.54
N ARG A 38 -5.72 -11.82 -25.49
CA ARG A 38 -6.78 -12.85 -25.63
C ARG A 38 -7.91 -12.47 -26.58
N ARG A 39 -8.20 -11.17 -26.72
CA ARG A 39 -9.19 -10.68 -27.70
C ARG A 39 -8.65 -10.69 -29.13
N ARG A 40 -7.37 -10.38 -29.33
CA ARG A 40 -6.71 -10.44 -30.64
C ARG A 40 -6.80 -11.86 -31.22
N ASP A 41 -6.52 -12.88 -30.42
CA ASP A 41 -6.61 -14.27 -30.87
C ASP A 41 -8.04 -14.61 -31.29
N ALA A 42 -9.03 -14.22 -30.48
CA ALA A 42 -10.44 -14.41 -30.83
C ALA A 42 -10.85 -13.71 -32.14
N ASP A 43 -10.27 -12.55 -32.45
CA ASP A 43 -10.52 -11.84 -33.71
C ASP A 43 -9.80 -12.49 -34.92
N VAL A 44 -8.63 -13.09 -34.74
CA VAL A 44 -7.95 -13.88 -35.79
C VAL A 44 -8.79 -15.10 -36.20
N TRP A 45 -9.40 -15.80 -35.23
CA TRP A 45 -10.33 -16.89 -35.52
C TRP A 45 -11.58 -16.42 -36.28
N ARG A 46 -12.07 -15.21 -36.01
CA ARG A 46 -13.20 -14.63 -36.78
C ARG A 46 -12.86 -14.40 -38.25
N GLN A 47 -11.61 -14.12 -38.58
CA GLN A 47 -11.16 -13.91 -39.97
C GLN A 47 -10.93 -15.22 -40.71
N SER A 48 -10.67 -16.31 -39.98
CA SER A 48 -10.26 -17.61 -40.54
C SER A 48 -11.39 -18.63 -40.63
N VAL A 49 -12.51 -18.42 -39.92
CA VAL A 49 -13.62 -19.37 -39.78
C VAL A 49 -14.90 -18.78 -40.38
N ASP A 50 -15.69 -19.62 -41.05
CA ASP A 50 -16.97 -19.22 -41.65
C ASP A 50 -17.91 -18.50 -40.68
N ALA A 51 -18.42 -17.35 -41.10
CA ALA A 51 -19.25 -16.44 -40.29
C ALA A 51 -20.53 -17.10 -39.73
N HIS A 52 -21.02 -18.19 -40.37
CA HIS A 52 -22.16 -18.98 -39.90
C HIS A 52 -21.84 -19.84 -38.66
N LEU A 53 -20.60 -20.28 -38.48
CA LEU A 53 -20.17 -21.14 -37.37
C LEU A 53 -19.67 -20.35 -36.16
N LEU A 54 -19.18 -19.13 -36.38
CA LEU A 54 -18.74 -18.17 -35.35
C LEU A 54 -19.68 -18.04 -34.14
N PRO A 55 -21.02 -17.87 -34.29
CA PRO A 55 -21.91 -17.59 -33.17
C PRO A 55 -22.06 -18.78 -32.21
N LYS A 56 -21.76 -19.99 -32.68
CA LYS A 56 -21.83 -21.22 -31.86
C LYS A 56 -20.52 -21.55 -31.16
N LEU A 57 -19.41 -20.97 -31.61
CA LEU A 57 -18.05 -21.26 -31.10
C LEU A 57 -17.47 -20.11 -30.26
N LEU A 58 -17.85 -18.86 -30.54
CA LEU A 58 -17.34 -17.69 -29.83
C LEU A 58 -18.45 -17.02 -29.01
N VAL A 59 -18.26 -17.01 -27.68
CA VAL A 59 -19.03 -16.13 -26.81
C VAL A 59 -18.75 -14.68 -27.23
N SER A 60 -19.78 -13.95 -27.62
CA SER A 60 -19.68 -12.56 -28.09
C SER A 60 -19.23 -11.63 -26.96
N GLY A 61 -17.91 -11.51 -26.79
CA GLY A 61 -17.27 -10.60 -25.85
C GLY A 61 -17.31 -9.14 -26.33
N GLY A 62 -18.50 -8.56 -26.50
CA GLY A 62 -18.67 -7.16 -26.86
C GLY A 62 -18.52 -6.20 -25.67
N ARG A 63 -19.33 -5.13 -25.66
CA ARG A 63 -19.42 -4.07 -24.63
C ARG A 63 -19.51 -4.61 -23.20
N ARG A 64 -20.22 -5.73 -23.01
CA ARG A 64 -20.41 -6.38 -21.71
C ARG A 64 -19.10 -6.94 -21.12
N GLY A 65 -18.19 -7.43 -21.97
CA GLY A 65 -16.88 -7.92 -21.52
C GLY A 65 -15.90 -6.80 -21.14
N TRP A 66 -15.98 -5.64 -21.80
CA TRP A 66 -15.18 -4.46 -21.42
C TRP A 66 -15.69 -3.85 -20.12
N LEU A 67 -17.01 -3.70 -19.96
CA LEU A 67 -17.61 -3.24 -18.70
C LEU A 67 -17.24 -4.15 -17.52
N GLY A 68 -17.25 -5.47 -17.71
CA GLY A 68 -16.80 -6.42 -16.70
C GLY A 68 -15.34 -6.25 -16.30
N PHE A 69 -14.44 -6.03 -17.27
CA PHE A 69 -13.03 -5.75 -17.00
C PHE A 69 -12.85 -4.42 -16.23
N VAL A 70 -13.55 -3.36 -16.64
CA VAL A 70 -13.49 -2.06 -15.97
C VAL A 70 -13.99 -2.15 -14.52
N LEU A 71 -15.11 -2.84 -14.29
CA LEU A 71 -15.65 -3.04 -12.93
C LEU A 71 -14.69 -3.86 -12.06
N ALA A 72 -14.06 -4.90 -12.62
CA ALA A 72 -13.05 -5.69 -11.92
C ALA A 72 -11.82 -4.85 -11.56
N ALA A 73 -11.31 -4.05 -12.51
CA ALA A 73 -10.17 -3.16 -12.28
C ALA A 73 -10.49 -2.08 -11.24
N LEU A 74 -11.69 -1.50 -11.28
CA LEU A 74 -12.14 -0.51 -10.30
C LEU A 74 -12.26 -1.13 -8.90
N THR A 75 -12.90 -2.30 -8.79
CA THR A 75 -13.03 -3.02 -7.51
C THR A 75 -11.65 -3.36 -6.94
N TYR A 76 -10.73 -3.82 -7.79
CA TYR A 76 -9.35 -4.09 -7.40
C TYR A 76 -8.63 -2.83 -6.91
N ALA A 77 -8.73 -1.72 -7.63
CA ALA A 77 -8.12 -0.46 -7.23
C ALA A 77 -8.67 0.05 -5.89
N LEU A 78 -9.98 -0.05 -5.68
CA LEU A 78 -10.62 0.28 -4.40
C LEU A 78 -10.13 -0.62 -3.25
N ALA A 79 -9.98 -1.92 -3.51
CA ALA A 79 -9.44 -2.85 -2.52
C ALA A 79 -7.98 -2.52 -2.16
N VAL A 80 -7.15 -2.20 -3.14
CA VAL A 80 -5.76 -1.75 -2.91
C VAL A 80 -5.73 -0.46 -2.11
N LEU A 81 -6.59 0.51 -2.44
CA LEU A 81 -6.68 1.78 -1.72
C LEU A 81 -7.12 1.54 -0.27
N ALA A 82 -8.15 0.72 -0.03
CA ALA A 82 -8.59 0.36 1.31
C ALA A 82 -7.48 -0.34 2.11
N MET A 83 -6.74 -1.27 1.50
CA MET A 83 -5.63 -1.98 2.15
C MET A 83 -4.41 -1.08 2.41
N SER A 84 -4.17 -0.06 1.58
CA SER A 84 -3.08 0.91 1.80
C SER A 84 -3.27 1.73 3.08
N GLY A 85 -4.50 1.76 3.61
CA GLY A 85 -4.87 2.41 4.86
C GLY A 85 -4.68 3.93 4.79
N PRO A 86 -5.45 4.65 3.95
CA PRO A 86 -5.51 6.11 4.05
C PRO A 86 -6.12 6.50 5.39
N SER A 87 -5.37 7.30 6.15
CA SER A 87 -5.80 7.81 7.44
C SER A 87 -5.56 9.31 7.50
N TRP A 88 -6.50 10.01 8.10
CA TRP A 88 -6.37 11.42 8.49
C TRP A 88 -6.08 11.57 9.99
N ARG A 89 -6.13 10.47 10.73
CA ARG A 89 -5.81 10.45 12.16
C ARG A 89 -4.43 9.87 12.33
N GLN A 90 -3.46 10.72 12.67
CA GLN A 90 -2.21 10.23 13.23
C GLN A 90 -2.53 9.75 14.65
N THR A 91 -2.62 8.43 14.82
CA THR A 91 -2.56 7.87 16.16
C THR A 91 -1.17 8.20 16.69
N GLU A 92 -1.08 9.02 17.73
CA GLU A 92 0.12 9.16 18.54
C GLU A 92 0.52 7.73 18.91
N ARG A 93 1.52 7.17 18.22
CA ARG A 93 2.10 5.93 18.68
C ARG A 93 2.63 6.29 20.06
N PRO A 94 2.10 5.73 21.16
CA PRO A 94 2.80 5.86 22.41
C PRO A 94 4.18 5.31 22.08
N VAL A 95 5.17 6.18 22.12
CA VAL A 95 6.55 5.73 22.04
C VAL A 95 6.62 4.80 23.22
N PHE A 96 6.56 3.49 22.96
CA PHE A 96 7.05 2.50 23.89
C PHE A 96 8.54 2.81 23.97
N GLN A 97 8.87 3.89 24.66
CA GLN A 97 10.10 3.98 25.41
C GLN A 97 9.98 2.72 26.24
N SER A 98 10.74 1.69 25.86
CA SER A 98 11.02 0.62 26.79
C SER A 98 11.64 1.37 27.95
N SER A 99 10.82 1.68 28.96
CA SER A 99 11.26 2.22 30.23
C SER A 99 12.02 1.07 30.85
N MET A 100 13.22 0.79 30.33
CA MET A 100 14.15 -0.13 30.92
C MET A 100 14.48 0.50 32.26
N PRO A 101 14.05 -0.08 33.39
CA PRO A 101 14.38 0.48 34.68
C PRO A 101 15.90 0.38 34.82
N LEU A 102 16.59 1.50 34.61
CA LEU A 102 18.02 1.60 34.85
C LEU A 102 18.22 1.77 36.36
N VAL A 103 18.59 0.67 37.02
CA VAL A 103 18.97 0.69 38.43
C VAL A 103 20.47 0.94 38.51
N VAL A 104 20.86 2.13 38.96
CA VAL A 104 22.26 2.47 39.25
C VAL A 104 22.51 2.22 40.73
N VAL A 105 23.40 1.28 41.05
CA VAL A 105 23.86 1.04 42.42
C VAL A 105 25.26 1.63 42.56
N LEU A 106 25.41 2.60 43.45
CA LEU A 106 26.67 3.25 43.77
C LEU A 106 27.12 2.79 45.16
N ASP A 107 28.29 2.18 45.27
CA ASP A 107 28.92 1.90 46.55
C ASP A 107 29.67 3.15 47.04
N LEU A 108 29.27 3.66 48.22
CA LEU A 108 29.87 4.83 48.88
C LEU A 108 30.72 4.44 50.09
N SER A 109 31.24 3.21 50.12
CA SER A 109 32.17 2.77 51.16
C SER A 109 33.47 3.58 51.15
N SER A 110 34.18 3.61 52.28
CA SER A 110 35.49 4.27 52.40
C SER A 110 36.53 3.77 51.39
N SER A 111 36.35 2.54 50.90
CA SER A 111 37.20 1.95 49.85
C SER A 111 37.05 2.63 48.49
N ALA A 112 35.90 3.26 48.20
CA ALA A 112 35.66 4.00 46.96
C ALA A 112 36.40 5.35 46.93
N ASN A 113 36.84 5.86 48.08
CA ASN A 113 37.64 7.09 48.17
C ASN A 113 39.16 6.80 48.08
N ALA A 114 39.54 5.61 47.62
CA ALA A 114 40.93 5.27 47.35
C ALA A 114 41.49 6.16 46.22
N THR A 115 42.77 6.54 46.38
CA THR A 115 43.50 7.48 45.51
C THR A 115 44.39 6.76 44.49
N ASP A 116 44.10 5.50 44.22
CA ASP A 116 44.80 4.69 43.21
C ASP A 116 44.48 5.13 41.78
N LEU A 117 43.33 5.79 41.56
CA LEU A 117 43.04 6.60 40.36
C LEU A 117 42.73 8.06 40.76
N PRO A 118 43.20 9.08 40.02
CA PRO A 118 42.88 10.47 40.29
C PRO A 118 41.50 10.88 39.74
N PRO A 119 40.71 11.73 40.43
CA PRO A 119 40.95 12.30 41.76
C PRO A 119 40.69 11.33 42.94
N SER A 120 39.70 10.44 42.80
CA SER A 120 39.52 9.17 43.53
C SER A 120 38.65 8.26 42.66
N ARG A 121 38.30 7.03 43.10
CA ARG A 121 37.40 6.15 42.30
C ARG A 121 35.95 6.65 42.21
N LEU A 122 35.62 7.71 42.96
CA LEU A 122 34.39 8.52 42.88
C LEU A 122 34.71 9.88 42.25
#